data_AF-A0A3Q4MAT6-F1
#
_entry.id   AF-A0A3Q4MAT6-F1
#
_cell.length_a   1.000
_cell.length_b   1.000
_cell.length_c   1.000
_cell.angle_alpha   90.00
_cell.angle_beta   90.00
_cell.angle_gamma   90.00
#
_symmetry.space_group_name_H-M   'P 1'
#
loop_
_entity.id
_entity.type
_entity.pdbx_description
1 polymer ?
#
loop_
_entity_poly.entity_id
_entity_poly.type
_entity_poly.pdbx_seq_one_letter_code
_entity_poly.pdbx_strand_id
1 'polypeptide(L)'
;MSVKILSVTLLLLSMCVCFSSSAGIRGPTKKRPCCVDVTNLDMSPEVVGETYREQVLSHPCVKAIIFNTEYGQLCADPNAQWVQNLTSTMKKVQ
;
A
#
# COMPACT_ATOMS: atom_id res chain seq x y z
N MET A 1 -40.89 34.54 -27.41
CA MET A 1 -39.64 33.80 -27.13
C MET A 1 -39.65 32.55 -27.97
N SER A 2 -38.74 32.45 -28.94
CA SER A 2 -38.80 31.42 -29.99
C SER A 2 -38.40 30.05 -29.44
N VAL A 3 -39.15 28.99 -29.75
CA VAL A 3 -38.84 27.59 -29.32
C VAL A 3 -37.41 27.15 -29.67
N LYS A 4 -36.82 27.79 -30.68
CA LYS A 4 -35.43 27.64 -31.10
C LYS A 4 -34.44 28.11 -30.02
N ILE A 5 -34.75 29.19 -29.32
CA ILE A 5 -33.90 29.76 -28.25
C ILE A 5 -33.94 28.83 -27.03
N LEU A 6 -35.12 28.30 -26.69
CA LEU A 6 -35.31 27.32 -25.60
C LEU A 6 -34.58 25.99 -25.87
N SER A 7 -34.55 25.55 -27.13
CA SER A 7 -33.84 24.32 -27.52
C SER A 7 -32.32 24.46 -27.40
N VAL A 8 -31.77 25.61 -27.84
CA VAL A 8 -30.33 25.87 -27.78
C VAL A 8 -29.85 26.01 -26.34
N THR A 9 -30.60 26.67 -25.47
CA THR A 9 -30.24 26.78 -24.04
C THR A 9 -30.26 25.41 -23.35
N LEU A 10 -31.23 24.56 -23.67
CA LEU A 10 -31.32 23.21 -23.11
C LEU A 10 -30.14 22.31 -23.53
N LEU A 11 -29.72 22.39 -24.80
CA LEU A 11 -28.55 21.67 -25.32
C LEU A 11 -27.24 22.09 -24.63
N LEU A 12 -27.06 23.40 -24.39
CA LEU A 12 -25.88 23.92 -23.70
C LEU A 12 -25.83 23.49 -22.23
N LEU A 13 -26.98 23.50 -21.53
CA LEU A 13 -27.09 23.02 -20.16
C LEU A 13 -26.76 21.52 -20.04
N SER A 14 -27.25 20.70 -20.98
CA SER A 14 -27.00 19.25 -21.02
C SER A 14 -25.51 18.90 -21.14
N MET A 15 -24.77 19.62 -22.00
CA MET A 15 -23.32 19.42 -22.18
C MET A 15 -22.52 19.76 -20.93
N CYS A 16 -22.93 20.76 -20.13
CA CYS A 16 -22.22 21.13 -18.91
C CYS A 16 -22.29 20.05 -17.80
N VAL A 17 -23.34 19.23 -17.75
CA VAL A 17 -23.49 18.19 -16.73
C VAL A 17 -22.51 17.03 -16.96
N CYS A 18 -22.09 16.80 -18.19
CA CYS A 18 -21.17 15.72 -18.57
C CYS A 18 -19.71 15.96 -18.15
N PHE A 19 -19.32 17.20 -17.84
CA PHE A 19 -17.93 17.56 -17.47
C PHE A 19 -17.70 17.67 -15.97
N SER A 20 -18.66 17.28 -15.13
CA SER A 20 -18.44 17.10 -13.70
C SER A 20 -17.59 15.85 -13.48
N SER A 21 -16.28 16.02 -13.71
CA SER A 21 -15.24 15.09 -13.35
C SER A 21 -15.50 14.65 -11.92
N SER A 22 -15.73 13.36 -11.71
CA SER A 22 -15.78 12.77 -10.39
C SER A 22 -14.43 13.01 -9.73
N ALA A 23 -14.32 14.09 -8.96
CA ALA A 23 -13.32 14.21 -7.91
C ALA A 23 -13.60 13.05 -6.96
N GLY A 24 -12.99 11.90 -7.25
CA GLY A 24 -13.11 10.72 -6.43
C GLY A 24 -12.73 11.14 -5.03
N ILE A 25 -13.73 11.21 -4.15
CA ILE A 25 -13.52 11.37 -2.72
C ILE A 25 -12.75 10.12 -2.33
N ARG A 26 -11.42 10.24 -2.30
CA ARG A 26 -10.56 9.23 -1.70
C ARG A 26 -10.96 9.25 -0.24
N GLY A 27 -11.83 8.31 0.15
CA GLY A 27 -12.15 8.07 1.55
C GLY A 27 -10.85 7.92 2.35
N PRO A 28 -10.90 8.06 3.69
CA PRO A 28 -9.71 7.98 4.52
C PRO A 28 -8.92 6.75 4.12
N THR A 29 -7.73 6.97 3.57
CA THR A 29 -6.86 5.87 3.15
C THR A 29 -6.52 5.14 4.43
N LYS A 30 -7.14 3.98 4.66
CA LYS A 30 -6.79 3.13 5.80
C LYS A 30 -5.30 2.91 5.69
N LYS A 31 -4.51 3.51 6.59
CA LYS A 31 -3.08 3.25 6.67
C LYS A 31 -2.96 1.73 6.81
N ARG A 32 -2.24 1.10 5.90
CA ARG A 32 -1.99 -0.34 6.01
C ARG A 32 -1.31 -0.57 7.37
N PRO A 33 -1.71 -1.60 8.13
CA PRO A 33 -1.01 -1.94 9.36
C PRO A 33 0.48 -2.15 9.07
N CYS A 34 1.33 -1.74 10.01
CA CYS A 34 2.78 -1.80 9.92
C CYS A 34 3.36 -2.55 11.13
N CYS A 35 4.59 -3.03 11.03
CA CYS A 35 5.30 -3.62 12.16
C CYS A 35 5.55 -2.55 13.23
N VAL A 36 5.08 -2.78 14.45
CA VAL A 36 5.35 -1.94 15.63
C VAL A 36 6.41 -2.55 16.55
N ASP A 37 6.77 -3.81 16.31
CA ASP A 37 7.84 -4.53 16.97
C ASP A 37 8.46 -5.55 15.98
N VAL A 38 9.63 -6.08 16.34
CA VAL A 38 10.38 -7.06 15.54
C VAL A 38 10.85 -8.23 16.38
N THR A 39 10.90 -9.42 15.80
CA THR A 39 11.53 -10.57 16.46
C THR A 39 13.04 -10.55 16.27
N ASN A 40 13.75 -10.89 17.35
CA ASN A 40 15.18 -11.22 17.34
C ASN A 40 15.43 -12.74 17.39
N LEU A 41 14.38 -13.54 17.61
CA LEU A 41 14.46 -14.99 17.56
C LEU A 41 14.68 -15.43 16.11
N ASP A 42 15.58 -16.39 15.90
CA ASP A 42 15.82 -16.96 14.58
C ASP A 42 14.60 -17.80 14.15
N MET A 43 13.88 -17.28 13.16
CA MET A 43 12.71 -17.92 12.54
C MET A 43 12.98 -18.23 11.07
N SER A 44 14.24 -18.34 10.65
CA SER A 44 14.60 -18.68 9.27
C SER A 44 13.89 -19.93 8.74
N PRO A 45 13.67 -21.01 9.52
CA PRO A 45 12.94 -22.18 9.04
C PRO A 45 11.47 -21.93 8.70
N GLU A 46 10.86 -20.88 9.26
CA GLU A 46 9.45 -20.53 9.03
C GLU A 46 9.26 -19.59 7.82
N VAL A 47 10.36 -19.03 7.29
CA VAL A 47 10.32 -18.11 6.15
C VAL A 47 10.10 -18.90 4.86
N VAL A 48 9.11 -18.47 4.08
CA VAL A 48 8.75 -19.09 2.80
C VAL A 48 8.83 -18.11 1.64
N GLY A 49 9.10 -18.68 0.45
CA GLY A 49 9.28 -17.94 -0.79
C GLY A 49 10.64 -17.26 -0.92
N GLU A 50 10.81 -16.46 -1.98
CA GLU A 50 12.11 -15.87 -2.37
C GLU A 50 12.11 -14.34 -2.26
N THR A 51 11.11 -13.76 -1.60
CA THR A 51 10.95 -12.30 -1.54
C THR A 51 10.75 -11.78 -0.13
N TYR A 52 11.20 -10.54 0.08
CA TYR A 52 11.00 -9.82 1.35
C TYR A 52 10.62 -8.36 1.07
N ARG A 53 9.95 -7.72 2.03
CA ARG A 53 9.71 -6.27 2.02
C ARG A 53 10.55 -5.59 3.09
N GLU A 54 10.95 -4.36 2.84
CA GLU A 54 11.57 -3.51 3.86
C GLU A 54 10.57 -2.46 4.32
N GLN A 55 10.40 -2.34 5.63
CA GLN A 55 9.63 -1.28 6.25
C GLN A 55 10.55 -0.19 6.78
N VAL A 56 10.32 1.04 6.35
CA VAL A 56 11.00 2.23 6.86
C VAL A 56 10.48 2.61 8.25
N LEU A 57 11.37 3.17 9.08
CA LEU A 57 11.01 3.70 10.40
C LEU A 57 10.04 4.87 10.27
N SER A 58 8.87 4.79 10.91
CA SER A 58 7.87 5.86 10.91
C SER A 58 6.88 5.67 12.06
N HIS A 59 7.09 6.35 13.18
CA HIS A 59 6.32 6.13 14.42
C HIS A 59 4.79 6.09 14.19
N PRO A 60 4.06 5.05 14.66
CA PRO A 60 4.51 3.99 15.59
C PRO A 60 5.23 2.80 14.94
N CYS A 61 5.40 2.80 13.62
CA CYS A 61 6.08 1.73 12.89
C CYS A 61 7.59 1.74 13.16
N VAL A 62 8.14 0.56 13.43
CA VAL A 62 9.59 0.34 13.58
C VAL A 62 10.24 -0.01 12.24
N LYS A 63 11.57 0.08 12.16
CA LYS A 63 12.32 -0.44 11.01
C LYS A 63 12.27 -1.97 11.04
N ALA A 64 11.83 -2.61 9.96
CA ALA A 64 11.66 -4.07 9.93
C ALA A 64 11.94 -4.65 8.54
N ILE A 65 12.42 -5.89 8.51
CA ILE A 65 12.32 -6.76 7.33
C ILE A 65 11.06 -7.61 7.47
N ILE A 66 10.23 -7.65 6.43
CA ILE A 66 8.97 -8.40 6.44
C ILE A 66 9.13 -9.60 5.52
N PHE A 67 9.16 -10.78 6.12
CA PHE A 67 9.13 -12.06 5.43
C PHE A 67 7.69 -12.59 5.33
N ASN A 68 7.47 -13.51 4.39
CA ASN A 68 6.25 -14.32 4.39
C ASN A 68 6.55 -15.64 5.11
N THR A 69 5.58 -16.14 5.87
CA THR A 69 5.55 -17.45 6.52
C THR A 69 4.23 -18.12 6.16
N GLU A 70 4.09 -19.42 6.43
CA GLU A 70 2.81 -20.14 6.27
C GLU A 70 1.67 -19.53 7.11
N TYR A 71 2.02 -18.84 8.21
CA TYR A 71 1.06 -18.24 9.13
C TYR A 71 0.81 -16.74 8.89
N GLY A 72 1.50 -16.13 7.91
CA GLY A 72 1.36 -14.72 7.57
C GLY A 72 2.68 -13.95 7.52
N GLN A 73 2.60 -12.62 7.68
CA GLN A 73 3.77 -11.75 7.63
C GLN A 73 4.56 -11.78 8.94
N LEU A 74 5.87 -11.98 8.85
CA LEU A 74 6.80 -11.94 9.98
C LEU A 74 7.61 -10.64 9.96
N CYS A 75 7.55 -9.88 11.05
CA CYS A 75 8.38 -8.68 11.27
C CYS A 75 9.70 -9.08 11.94
N ALA A 76 10.81 -8.99 11.21
CA ALA A 76 12.14 -9.40 11.67
C ALA A 76 13.08 -8.20 11.85
N ASP A 77 13.98 -8.29 12.83
CA ASP A 77 14.96 -7.23 13.12
C ASP A 77 16.00 -7.18 11.98
N PRO A 78 16.15 -6.04 11.26
CA PRO A 78 17.12 -5.91 10.18
C PRO A 78 18.58 -6.11 10.63
N ASN A 79 18.87 -6.01 11.93
CA ASN A 79 20.22 -6.17 12.48
C ASN A 79 20.53 -7.62 12.87
N ALA A 80 19.55 -8.51 12.91
CA ALA A 80 19.78 -9.91 13.24
C ALA A 80 20.54 -10.63 12.10
N GLN A 81 21.54 -11.43 12.46
CA GLN A 81 22.43 -12.09 11.49
C GLN A 81 21.66 -13.00 10.52
N TRP A 82 20.66 -13.73 11.00
CA TRP A 82 19.85 -14.63 10.18
C TRP A 82 19.04 -13.87 9.11
N VAL A 83 18.55 -12.67 9.45
CA VAL A 83 17.84 -11.77 8.53
C VAL A 83 18.77 -11.28 7.42
N GLN A 84 19.99 -10.89 7.78
CA GLN A 84 21.00 -10.48 6.80
C GLN A 84 21.39 -11.62 5.85
N ASN A 85 21.54 -12.83 6.39
CA ASN A 85 21.83 -14.02 5.59
C ASN A 85 20.71 -14.29 4.59
N LEU A 86 19.44 -14.28 5.02
CA LEU A 86 18.30 -14.50 4.11
C LEU A 86 18.16 -13.39 3.07
N THR A 87 18.22 -12.14 3.49
CA THR A 87 18.07 -10.99 2.58
C THR A 87 19.20 -10.89 1.56
N SER A 88 20.36 -11.51 1.81
CA SER A 88 21.45 -11.60 0.83
C SER A 88 21.12 -12.49 -0.38
N THR A 89 20.22 -13.47 -0.21
CA THR A 89 19.83 -14.42 -1.27
C THR A 89 18.43 -14.16 -1.83
N MET A 90 17.60 -13.40 -1.12
CA MET A 90 16.21 -13.12 -1.50
C MET A 90 16.05 -11.81 -2.29
N LYS A 91 14.96 -11.69 -3.04
CA LYS A 91 14.62 -10.49 -3.80
C LYS A 91 13.78 -9.52 -2.96
N LYS A 92 14.27 -8.29 -2.80
CA LYS A 92 13.47 -7.19 -2.23
C LYS A 92 12.30 -6.84 -3.15
N VAL A 93 11.09 -6.78 -2.60
CA VAL A 93 9.90 -6.26 -3.27
C VAL A 93 9.39 -4.99 -2.57
N GLN A 94 8.81 -4.10 -3.37
CA GLN A 94 8.46 -2.74 -2.98
C GLN A 94 7.14 -2.65 -2.18
#